data_AF-A0A6N2KEY1-F1
#
_entry.id   AF-A0A6N2KEY1-F1
#
_cell.length_a   1.000
_cell.length_b   1.000
_cell.length_c   1.000
_cell.angle_alpha   90.00
_cell.angle_beta   90.00
_cell.angle_gamma   90.00
#
_symmetry.space_group_name_H-M   'P 1'
#
loop_
_entity.id
_entity.type
_entity.pdbx_description
1 polymer ?
#
loop_
_entity_poly.entity_id
_entity_poly.type
_entity_poly.pdbx_seq_one_letter_code
_entity_poly.pdbx_strand_id
1 'polypeptide(L)'
;MAPASKEPCKKEACDIQACLSKNNFLPQKCLKVIENLQSCCEKCDYKSTHCASVSGLLKQMPKMLSSMLEANTMLNSLKLIDHLLHPSYA
;
A
#
# COMPACT_ATOMS: atom_id res chain seq x y z
N MET A 1 13.33 14.05 29.71
CA MET A 1 13.06 13.87 28.26
C MET A 1 14.15 13.00 27.66
N ALA A 2 13.83 11.84 27.08
CA ALA A 2 14.79 11.03 26.35
C ALA A 2 15.22 11.77 25.06
N PRO A 3 16.51 11.76 24.68
CA PRO A 3 17.00 12.55 23.57
C PRO A 3 16.40 12.05 22.25
N ALA A 4 16.11 12.98 21.34
CA ALA A 4 15.50 12.79 20.03
C ALA A 4 16.43 12.09 19.00
N SER A 5 17.19 11.08 19.45
CA SER A 5 18.32 10.51 18.70
C SER A 5 18.31 8.98 18.61
N LYS A 6 17.14 8.32 18.66
CA LYS A 6 17.12 6.84 18.55
C LYS A 6 16.20 6.22 17.51
N GLU A 7 15.31 6.95 16.83
CA GLU A 7 14.48 6.34 15.78
C GLU A 7 14.18 7.32 14.63
N PRO A 8 14.94 7.27 13.51
CA PRO A 8 14.82 8.23 12.41
C PRO A 8 13.49 8.11 11.64
N CYS A 9 12.83 6.95 11.65
CA CYS A 9 11.58 6.71 10.91
C CYS A 9 10.34 6.62 11.78
N LYS A 10 10.43 7.06 13.05
CA LYS A 10 9.31 7.02 14.00
C LYS A 10 8.12 7.83 13.52
N LYS A 11 8.36 8.98 12.89
CA LYS A 11 7.28 9.85 12.42
C LYS A 11 6.43 9.15 11.36
N GLU A 12 7.06 8.60 10.33
CA GLU A 12 6.39 7.91 9.23
C GLU A 12 5.68 6.65 9.73
N ALA A 13 6.27 5.93 10.68
CA ALA A 13 5.64 4.78 11.32
C ALA A 13 4.36 5.16 12.10
N CYS A 14 4.39 6.27 12.84
CA CYS A 14 3.21 6.82 13.49
C CYS A 14 2.15 7.30 12.48
N ASP A 15 2.57 7.93 11.38
CA ASP A 15 1.67 8.38 10.32
C ASP A 15 0.94 7.19 9.64
N ILE A 16 1.62 6.05 9.48
CA ILE A 16 0.99 4.81 9.00
C ILE A 16 -0.06 4.31 9.99
N GLN A 17 0.26 4.24 11.28
CA GLN A 17 -0.71 3.82 12.30
C GLN A 17 -1.94 4.73 12.31
N ALA A 18 -1.73 6.05 12.28
CA ALA A 18 -2.81 7.02 12.21
C ALA A 18 -3.66 6.87 10.94
N CYS A 19 -3.01 6.63 9.79
CA CYS A 19 -3.71 6.38 8.54
C CYS A 19 -4.55 5.10 8.63
N LEU A 20 -3.99 4.00 9.14
CA LEU A 20 -4.69 2.73 9.30
C LEU A 20 -5.91 2.89 10.22
N SER A 21 -5.75 3.52 11.38
CA SER A 21 -6.88 3.75 12.31
C SER A 21 -8.01 4.57 11.67
N LYS A 22 -7.70 5.55 10.81
CA LYS A 22 -8.69 6.36 10.09
C LYS A 22 -9.34 5.63 8.91
N ASN A 23 -8.67 4.60 8.37
CA ASN A 23 -9.07 3.93 7.14
C ASN A 23 -9.52 2.48 7.36
N ASN A 24 -10.01 2.14 8.56
CA ASN A 24 -10.45 0.78 8.92
C ASN A 24 -9.35 -0.27 8.71
N PHE A 25 -8.09 0.10 9.00
CA PHE A 25 -6.91 -0.75 8.86
C PHE A 25 -6.70 -1.29 7.43
N LEU A 26 -7.11 -0.51 6.43
CA LEU A 26 -6.93 -0.83 5.01
C LEU A 26 -5.62 -0.19 4.49
N PRO A 27 -4.50 -0.93 4.38
CA PRO A 27 -3.20 -0.38 4.00
C PRO A 27 -3.18 0.19 2.56
N GLN A 28 -4.04 -0.32 1.68
CA GLN A 28 -4.30 0.22 0.34
C GLN A 28 -4.72 1.70 0.30
N LYS A 29 -5.29 2.23 1.39
CA LYS A 29 -5.63 3.66 1.51
C LYS A 29 -4.47 4.50 2.06
N CYS A 30 -3.39 3.84 2.45
CA CYS A 30 -2.23 4.43 3.13
C CYS A 30 -0.94 4.32 2.31
N LEU A 31 -1.04 4.04 1.00
CA LEU A 31 0.12 3.83 0.11
C LEU A 31 1.16 4.95 0.25
N LYS A 32 0.70 6.21 0.23
CA LYS A 32 1.60 7.36 0.31
C LYS A 32 2.43 7.40 1.58
N VAL A 33 1.84 7.08 2.74
CA VAL A 33 2.57 7.10 4.03
C VAL A 33 3.46 5.87 4.18
N ILE A 34 3.09 4.75 3.56
CA ILE A 34 3.92 3.54 3.51
C ILE A 34 5.16 3.78 2.64
N GLU A 35 5.00 4.42 1.47
CA GLU A 35 6.11 4.86 0.62
C GLU A 35 7.04 5.82 1.37
N ASN A 36 6.50 6.77 2.14
CA ASN A 36 7.32 7.68 2.93
C ASN A 36 8.16 6.93 3.99
N LEU A 37 7.60 5.92 4.67
CA LEU A 37 8.36 5.09 5.61
C LEU A 37 9.45 4.31 4.89
N GLN A 38 9.15 3.73 3.72
CA GLN A 38 10.16 3.05 2.89
C GLN A 38 11.31 4.00 2.52
N SER A 39 11.00 5.19 2.00
CA SER A 39 12.01 6.18 1.67
C SER A 39 12.81 6.66 2.90
N CYS A 40 12.18 6.74 4.08
CA CYS A 40 12.92 7.00 5.31
C CYS A 40 13.92 5.88 5.62
N CYS A 41 13.48 4.62 5.49
CA CYS A 41 14.32 3.46 5.73
C CYS A 41 15.52 3.39 4.79
N GLU A 42 15.33 3.68 3.50
CA GLU A 42 16.42 3.79 2.52
C GLU A 42 17.41 4.89 2.89
N LYS A 43 16.93 6.06 3.34
CA LYS A 43 17.79 7.20 3.74
C LYS A 43 18.60 6.96 5.01
N CYS A 44 18.21 6.01 5.85
CA CYS A 44 18.90 5.70 7.11
C CYS A 44 19.58 4.33 7.11
N ASP A 45 19.81 3.73 5.93
CA ASP A 45 20.39 2.37 5.81
C ASP A 45 19.67 1.33 6.67
N TYR A 46 18.34 1.44 6.78
CA TYR A 46 17.49 0.57 7.59
C TYR A 46 17.86 0.53 9.09
N LYS A 47 18.52 1.57 9.62
CA LYS A 47 18.94 1.66 11.03
C LYS A 47 17.83 2.05 12.01
N SER A 48 16.59 2.23 11.55
CA SER A 48 15.41 2.43 12.43
C SER A 48 14.78 1.08 12.78
N THR A 49 14.42 0.87 14.04
CA THR A 49 13.59 -0.28 14.46
C THR A 49 12.25 -0.34 13.73
N HIS A 50 11.71 0.82 13.31
CA HIS A 50 10.45 0.90 12.56
C HIS A 50 10.54 0.38 11.12
N CYS A 51 11.73 0.19 10.56
CA CYS A 51 11.90 -0.31 9.20
C CYS A 51 11.50 -1.79 9.04
N ALA A 52 11.54 -2.59 10.10
CA ALA A 52 11.04 -3.97 10.04
C ALA A 52 9.53 -4.03 9.78
N SER A 53 8.77 -3.03 10.25
CA SER A 53 7.32 -2.94 10.07
C SER A 53 6.93 -2.68 8.61
N VAL A 54 7.76 -1.94 7.86
CA VAL A 54 7.50 -1.65 6.44
C VAL A 54 7.52 -2.92 5.59
N SER A 55 8.46 -3.83 5.84
CA SER A 55 8.59 -5.09 5.11
C SER A 55 7.35 -5.99 5.24
N GLY A 56 6.69 -5.96 6.39
CA GLY A 56 5.42 -6.68 6.61
C GLY A 56 4.28 -6.09 5.79
N LEU A 57 4.17 -4.76 5.76
CA LEU A 57 3.13 -4.05 5.02
C LEU A 57 3.34 -4.17 3.50
N LEU A 58 4.57 -4.06 3.03
CA LEU A 58 4.93 -4.20 1.61
C LEU A 58 4.66 -5.62 1.10
N LYS A 59 4.90 -6.66 1.89
CA LYS A 59 4.61 -8.06 1.52
C LYS A 59 3.11 -8.35 1.36
N GLN A 60 2.25 -7.57 2.00
CA GLN A 60 0.80 -7.72 1.86
C GLN A 60 0.23 -6.95 0.67
N MET A 61 0.91 -5.89 0.20
CA MET A 61 0.48 -5.12 -0.97
C MET A 61 0.33 -5.92 -2.28
N PRO A 62 1.24 -6.83 -2.69
CA PRO A 62 1.05 -7.59 -3.92
C PRO A 62 -0.14 -8.53 -3.85
N LYS A 63 -0.50 -9.06 -2.66
CA LYS A 63 -1.75 -9.82 -2.50
C LYS A 63 -2.98 -8.94 -2.75
N MET A 64 -2.94 -7.67 -2.34
CA MET A 64 -4.02 -6.71 -2.57
C MET A 64 -4.07 -6.21 -4.01
N LEU A 65 -2.91 -5.98 -4.64
CA LEU A 65 -2.82 -5.58 -6.04
C LEU A 65 -3.24 -6.72 -6.98
N SER A 66 -2.89 -7.97 -6.67
CA SER A 66 -3.39 -9.15 -7.39
C SER A 66 -4.91 -9.23 -7.34
N SER A 67 -5.53 -9.03 -6.17
CA SER A 67 -7.01 -9.03 -6.09
C SER A 67 -7.66 -7.93 -6.95
N MET A 68 -7.03 -6.74 -7.06
CA MET A 68 -7.53 -5.68 -7.94
C MET A 68 -7.25 -5.97 -9.43
N LEU A 69 -6.12 -6.60 -9.76
CA LEU A 69 -5.78 -7.01 -11.13
C LEU A 69 -6.69 -8.14 -11.62
N GLU A 70 -7.03 -9.10 -10.75
CA GLU A 70 -8.00 -10.16 -11.02
C GLU A 70 -9.38 -9.57 -11.31
N ALA A 71 -9.83 -8.60 -10.50
CA ALA A 71 -11.09 -7.90 -10.72
C ALA A 71 -11.11 -7.11 -12.04
N ASN A 72 -9.99 -6.46 -12.41
CA ASN A 72 -9.86 -5.74 -13.69
C ASN A 72 -9.84 -6.70 -14.89
N THR A 73 -9.18 -7.84 -14.75
CA THR A 73 -9.18 -8.90 -15.78
C THR A 73 -10.60 -9.45 -16.00
N MET A 74 -11.36 -9.68 -14.92
CA MET A 74 -12.76 -10.11 -15.02
C MET A 74 -13.65 -9.02 -15.62
N LEU A 75 -13.43 -7.74 -15.28
CA LEU A 75 -14.17 -6.61 -15.87
C LEU A 75 -13.90 -6.48 -17.38
N ASN A 76 -12.65 -6.68 -17.82
CA ASN A 76 -12.28 -6.67 -19.24
C ASN A 76 -12.85 -7.88 -19.98
N SER A 77 -12.86 -9.07 -19.38
CA SER A 77 -13.54 -10.24 -19.95
C SER A 77 -15.04 -10.02 -20.09
N LEU A 78 -15.69 -9.38 -19.10
CA LEU A 78 -17.12 -9.06 -19.16
C LEU A 78 -17.44 -8.03 -20.26
N LYS A 79 -16.58 -7.01 -20.45
CA LYS A 79 -16.68 -6.08 -21.58
C LYS A 79 -16.49 -6.78 -22.94
N LEU A 80 -15.60 -7.77 -23.01
CA LEU A 80 -15.40 -8.55 -24.23
C LEU A 80 -16.64 -9.39 -24.57
N ILE A 81 -17.28 -9.98 -23.56
CA ILE A 81 -18.52 -10.73 -23.72
C ILE A 81 -19.67 -9.82 -24.19
N ASP A 82 -19.80 -8.62 -23.62
CA ASP A 82 -20.84 -7.67 -24.06
C ASP A 82 -20.67 -7.28 -25.54
N HIS A 83 -19.44 -7.02 -25.97
CA HIS A 83 -19.12 -6.69 -27.38
C HIS A 83 -19.38 -7.86 -28.34
N LEU A 84 -19.32 -9.12 -27.86
CA LEU A 84 -19.63 -10.31 -28.66
C LEU A 84 -21.13 -10.61 -28.73
N LEU A 85 -21.90 -10.27 -27.68
CA LEU A 85 -23.35 -10.47 -27.67
C LEU A 85 -24.12 -9.32 -28.33
N HIS A 86 -23.55 -8.13 -28.43
CA HIS A 86 -24.23 -6.95 -28.95
C HIS A 86 -23.39 -6.22 -30.03
N PRO A 87 -23.13 -6.82 -31.20
CA PRO A 87 -22.33 -6.19 -32.26
C PRO A 87 -23.00 -4.97 -32.94
N SER A 88 -24.22 -4.60 -32.56
CA SER A 88 -25.06 -3.60 -33.27
C SER A 88 -24.98 -2.16 -32.75
N TYR A 89 -24.18 -1.87 -31.71
CA TYR A 89 -24.01 -0.50 -31.18
C TYR A 89 -22.67 0.15 -31.59
N ALA A 90 -22.18 -0.19 -32.78
CA ALA A 90 -21.06 0.47 -33.45
C ALA A 90 -21.57 1.38 -34.57
#